data_AF-A0A967ULS8-F1
#
_entry.id   AF-A0A967ULS8-F1
#
_cell.length_a   1.000
_cell.length_b   1.000
_cell.length_c   1.000
_cell.angle_alpha   90.00
_cell.angle_beta   90.00
_cell.angle_gamma   90.00
#
_symmetry.space_group_name_H-M   'P 1'
#
loop_
_entity.id
_entity.type
_entity.pdbx_description
1 polymer ?
#
loop_
_entity_poly.entity_id
_entity_poly.type
_entity_poly.pdbx_seq_one_letter_code
_entity_poly.pdbx_strand_id
1 'polypeptide(L)'
;MKQKEISVVFYKPDFVRADWRYDVDGDMIAAFFAELADELSSLGVAVRFWKEHEVALPVKGYADLLNTVRIRSPKDSLGNVCLGHIIGKSANADLIEDIRRGVNRVAFAPEMVEPEGSDKIVCHNCGCGC
;
A
#
# COMPACT_ATOMS: atom_id res chain seq x y z
N MET A 1 -23.29 7.41 -11.28
CA MET A 1 -22.67 6.51 -10.29
C MET A 1 -21.30 7.09 -9.91
N LYS A 2 -20.94 7.17 -8.62
CA LYS A 2 -19.60 7.64 -8.23
C LYS A 2 -18.57 6.58 -8.64
N GLN A 3 -17.59 7.02 -9.45
CA GLN A 3 -16.40 6.25 -9.83
C GLN A 3 -15.70 5.73 -8.56
N LYS A 4 -15.16 4.52 -8.61
CA LYS A 4 -14.37 3.98 -7.49
C LYS A 4 -13.04 4.71 -7.44
N GLU A 5 -12.61 5.15 -6.26
CA GLU A 5 -11.33 5.82 -6.07
C GLU A 5 -10.47 4.99 -5.12
N ILE A 6 -9.24 4.69 -5.55
CA ILE A 6 -8.22 4.02 -4.76
C ILE A 6 -7.06 5.00 -4.58
N SER A 7 -6.66 5.20 -3.34
CA SER A 7 -5.54 6.04 -2.97
C SER A 7 -4.40 5.21 -2.39
N VAL A 8 -3.19 5.42 -2.89
CA VAL A 8 -1.97 4.80 -2.35
C VAL A 8 -1.11 5.86 -1.66
N VAL A 9 -0.87 5.69 -0.37
CA VAL A 9 -0.18 6.67 0.46
C VAL A 9 1.14 6.10 0.95
N PHE A 10 2.21 6.84 0.72
CA PHE A 10 3.55 6.49 1.18
C PHE A 10 3.88 7.24 2.46
N TYR A 11 3.94 6.52 3.58
CA TYR A 11 4.49 7.04 4.83
C TYR A 11 6.02 7.08 4.76
N LYS A 12 6.65 7.89 5.62
CA LYS A 12 8.10 7.99 5.67
C LYS A 12 8.69 6.71 6.27
N PRO A 13 9.53 5.94 5.54
CA PRO A 13 10.25 4.84 6.15
C PRO A 13 11.39 5.40 7.03
N ASP A 14 11.44 4.93 8.27
CA ASP A 14 12.56 5.15 9.19
C ASP A 14 13.42 3.88 9.25
N PHE A 15 14.48 3.85 8.43
CA PHE A 15 15.37 2.68 8.35
C PHE A 15 16.25 2.60 9.60
N VAL A 16 15.81 1.80 10.57
CA VAL A 16 16.50 1.65 11.88
C VAL A 16 17.74 0.76 11.82
N ARG A 17 17.94 0.05 10.70
CA ARG A 17 19.08 -0.83 10.44
C ARG A 17 20.06 -0.18 9.49
N ALA A 18 21.32 -0.10 9.88
CA ALA A 18 22.38 0.44 9.03
C ALA A 18 22.72 -0.47 7.84
N ASP A 19 22.46 -1.77 7.95
CA ASP A 19 22.77 -2.78 6.93
C ASP A 19 21.63 -3.03 5.94
N TRP A 20 20.50 -2.32 6.10
CA TRP A 20 19.32 -2.54 5.26
C TRP A 20 18.68 -1.22 4.84
N ARG A 21 18.53 -1.05 3.53
CA ARG A 21 17.84 0.07 2.92
C ARG A 21 17.15 -0.40 1.66
N TYR A 22 16.05 0.25 1.31
CA TYR A 22 15.36 0.04 0.05
C TYR A 22 15.29 1.38 -0.66
N ASP A 23 15.92 1.47 -1.83
CA ASP A 23 15.91 2.69 -2.61
C ASP A 23 14.76 2.63 -3.60
N VAL A 24 13.91 3.66 -3.58
CA VAL A 24 12.79 3.75 -4.52
C VAL A 24 12.92 5.06 -5.27
N ASP A 25 13.10 4.92 -6.58
CA ASP A 25 13.13 6.04 -7.49
C ASP A 25 11.74 6.67 -7.59
N GLY A 26 11.67 7.97 -7.28
CA GLY A 26 10.44 8.74 -7.35
C GLY A 26 9.88 8.85 -8.76
N ASP A 27 10.75 8.92 -9.77
CA ASP A 27 10.36 9.01 -11.18
C ASP A 27 9.78 7.67 -11.66
N MET A 28 10.37 6.56 -11.22
CA MET A 28 9.85 5.21 -11.45
C MET A 28 8.46 5.02 -10.84
N ILE A 29 8.25 5.47 -9.60
CA ILE A 29 6.92 5.45 -8.95
C ILE A 29 5.93 6.27 -9.79
N ALA A 30 6.29 7.49 -10.16
CA ALA A 30 5.40 8.39 -10.88
C ALA A 30 4.99 7.81 -12.25
N ALA A 31 5.94 7.28 -13.00
CA ALA A 31 5.68 6.60 -14.28
C ALA A 31 4.76 5.39 -14.09
N PHE A 32 5.06 4.53 -13.11
CA PHE A 32 4.23 3.37 -12.78
C PHE A 32 2.77 3.75 -12.46
N PHE A 33 2.55 4.79 -11.65
CA PHE A 33 1.20 5.22 -11.32
C PHE A 33 0.46 5.88 -12.48
N ALA A 34 1.17 6.54 -13.39
CA ALA A 34 0.56 7.06 -14.61
C ALA A 34 0.01 5.91 -15.48
N GLU A 35 0.81 4.86 -15.68
CA GLU A 35 0.39 3.65 -16.41
C GLU A 35 -0.77 2.92 -15.70
N LEU A 36 -0.65 2.72 -14.38
CA LEU A 36 -1.68 2.03 -13.61
C LEU A 36 -3.01 2.80 -13.58
N ALA A 37 -2.94 4.14 -13.51
CA ALA A 37 -4.12 4.98 -13.56
C ALA A 37 -4.80 4.92 -14.93
N ASP A 38 -4.05 4.91 -16.02
CA ASP A 38 -4.60 4.77 -17.38
C ASP A 38 -5.30 3.41 -17.55
N GLU A 39 -4.61 2.32 -17.17
CA GLU A 39 -5.13 0.95 -17.22
C GLU A 39 -6.47 0.82 -16.48
N LEU A 40 -6.51 1.26 -15.21
CA LEU A 40 -7.67 1.09 -14.35
C LEU A 40 -8.79 2.11 -14.62
N SER A 41 -8.47 3.26 -15.24
CA SER A 41 -9.48 4.26 -15.60
C SER A 41 -10.51 3.69 -16.58
N SER A 42 -10.04 2.88 -17.54
CA SER A 42 -10.89 2.18 -18.53
C SER A 42 -11.89 1.22 -17.89
N LEU A 43 -11.60 0.76 -16.66
CA LEU A 43 -12.40 -0.16 -15.86
C LEU A 43 -13.24 0.58 -14.80
N GLY A 44 -13.27 1.92 -14.83
CA GLY A 44 -14.06 2.74 -13.93
C GLY A 44 -13.44 2.92 -12.53
N VAL A 45 -12.13 2.74 -12.40
CA VAL A 45 -11.37 2.91 -11.16
C VAL A 45 -10.36 4.04 -11.33
N ALA A 46 -10.45 5.06 -10.48
CA ALA A 46 -9.46 6.13 -10.40
C ALA A 46 -8.39 5.76 -9.37
N VAL A 47 -7.11 5.87 -9.74
CA VAL A 47 -5.98 5.64 -8.83
C VAL A 47 -5.21 6.93 -8.62
N ARG A 48 -4.83 7.21 -7.37
CA ARG A 48 -3.98 8.35 -7.00
C ARG A 48 -2.94 7.92 -5.98
N PHE A 49 -1.83 8.64 -5.93
CA PHE A 49 -0.83 8.43 -4.89
C PHE A 49 -0.23 9.73 -4.37
N TRP A 50 0.24 9.72 -3.13
CA TRP A 50 0.99 10.82 -2.52
C TRP A 50 1.86 10.32 -1.36
N LYS A 51 2.72 11.21 -0.84
CA LYS A 51 3.59 10.94 0.30
C LYS A 51 3.09 11.71 1.52
N GLU A 52 2.99 11.05 2.67
CA GLU A 52 2.70 11.65 3.99
C GLU A 52 3.96 11.55 4.85
N HIS A 53 4.81 12.59 4.80
CA HIS A 53 6.10 12.59 5.49
C HIS A 53 6.02 12.86 7.00
N GLU A 54 4.85 13.27 7.48
CA GLU A 54 4.57 13.54 8.90
C GLU A 54 4.45 12.24 9.71
N VAL A 55 4.10 11.14 9.05
CA VAL A 55 4.02 9.80 9.66
C VAL A 55 5.26 9.01 9.29
N ALA A 56 6.07 8.68 10.28
CA ALA A 56 7.26 7.84 10.10
C ALA A 56 7.04 6.47 10.76
N LEU A 57 7.41 5.40 10.05
CA LEU A 57 7.32 4.03 10.57
C LEU A 57 8.71 3.36 10.57
N PRO A 58 9.08 2.65 11.66
CA PRO A 58 10.35 1.94 11.72
C PRO A 58 10.37 0.76 10.75
N VAL A 59 11.44 0.65 9.97
CA VAL A 59 11.61 -0.39 8.94
C VAL A 59 12.87 -1.21 9.23
N LYS A 60 12.69 -2.48 9.60
CA LYS A 60 13.78 -3.45 9.86
C LYS A 60 14.02 -4.41 8.69
N GLY A 61 13.13 -4.40 7.70
CA GLY A 61 13.19 -5.24 6.52
C GLY A 61 12.02 -4.98 5.59
N TYR A 62 11.94 -5.78 4.52
CA TYR A 62 10.96 -5.57 3.46
C TYR A 62 9.51 -5.70 3.92
N ALA A 63 9.21 -6.61 4.85
CA ALA A 63 7.87 -6.74 5.40
C ALA A 63 7.40 -5.45 6.11
N ASP A 64 8.30 -4.77 6.82
CA ASP A 64 7.98 -3.48 7.46
C ASP A 64 7.85 -2.36 6.42
N LEU A 65 8.62 -2.43 5.33
CA LEU A 65 8.50 -1.48 4.22
C LEU A 65 7.11 -1.54 3.58
N LEU A 66 6.56 -2.75 3.39
CA LEU A 66 5.19 -2.89 2.89
C LEU A 66 4.17 -2.20 3.81
N ASN A 67 4.45 -2.05 5.10
CA ASN A 67 3.56 -1.37 6.03
C ASN A 67 3.58 0.15 5.90
N THR A 68 4.63 0.72 5.29
CA THR A 68 4.71 2.16 4.99
C THR A 68 3.88 2.56 3.77
N VAL A 69 3.35 1.59 3.01
CA VAL A 69 2.42 1.84 1.92
C VAL A 69 1.01 1.55 2.41
N ARG A 70 0.14 2.56 2.38
CA ARG A 70 -1.28 2.44 2.75
C ARG A 70 -2.15 2.50 1.51
N ILE A 71 -3.21 1.71 1.49
CA ILE A 71 -4.24 1.74 0.45
C ILE A 71 -5.56 2.13 1.09
N ARG A 72 -6.23 3.11 0.50
CA ARG A 72 -7.54 3.62 0.92
C ARG A 72 -8.52 3.44 -0.24
N SER A 73 -9.71 2.94 0.06
CA SER A 73 -10.85 2.89 -0.87
C SER A 73 -12.15 3.11 -0.10
N PRO A 74 -12.62 4.37 0.02
CA PRO A 74 -13.81 4.71 0.82
C PRO A 74 -15.08 3.99 0.36
N LYS A 75 -15.18 3.66 -0.94
CA LYS A 75 -16.34 2.96 -1.50
C LYS A 75 -16.44 1.50 -1.04
N ASP A 76 -15.31 0.90 -0.66
CA ASP A 76 -15.24 -0.47 -0.17
C ASP A 76 -15.04 -0.55 1.36
N SER A 77 -15.24 0.56 2.08
CA SER A 77 -15.01 0.65 3.53
C SER A 77 -13.56 0.35 3.95
N LEU A 78 -12.58 0.56 3.05
CA LEU A 78 -11.16 0.42 3.35
C LEU A 78 -10.58 1.80 3.68
N GLY A 79 -10.43 2.11 4.97
CA GLY A 79 -10.03 3.42 5.45
C GLY A 79 -8.55 3.72 5.23
N ASN A 80 -7.66 2.88 5.75
CA ASN A 80 -6.22 3.11 5.70
C ASN A 80 -5.43 1.80 5.89
N VAL A 81 -5.59 0.81 5.00
CA VAL A 81 -5.02 -0.54 5.20
C VAL A 81 -3.56 -0.60 4.71
N CYS A 82 -2.65 -1.30 5.39
CA CYS A 82 -1.30 -1.49 4.84
C CYS A 82 -1.26 -2.46 3.67
N LEU A 83 -0.33 -2.23 2.75
CA LEU A 83 -0.11 -3.11 1.60
C LEU A 83 0.21 -4.54 2.04
N GLY A 84 1.08 -4.70 3.04
CA GLY A 84 1.43 -6.02 3.59
C GLY A 84 0.23 -6.82 4.08
N HIS A 85 -0.81 -6.17 4.62
CA HIS A 85 -2.05 -6.83 5.02
C HIS A 85 -2.88 -7.29 3.81
N ILE A 86 -2.90 -6.51 2.74
CA ILE A 86 -3.67 -6.80 1.52
C ILE A 86 -3.07 -7.99 0.75
N ILE A 87 -1.75 -8.00 0.60
CA ILE A 87 -1.06 -8.97 -0.27
C ILE A 87 -0.41 -10.14 0.49
N GLY A 88 -0.26 -10.04 1.81
CA GLY A 88 0.51 -10.97 2.61
C GLY A 88 2.00 -10.92 2.29
N LYS A 89 2.59 -12.08 2.04
CA LYS A 89 4.03 -12.21 1.75
C LYS A 89 4.34 -11.82 0.30
N SER A 90 5.37 -10.99 0.13
CA SER A 90 6.01 -10.75 -1.16
C SER A 90 6.94 -11.89 -1.54
N ALA A 91 6.87 -12.37 -2.78
CA ALA A 91 7.74 -13.42 -3.29
C ALA A 91 9.11 -12.87 -3.72
N ASN A 92 9.10 -11.69 -4.35
CA ASN A 92 10.26 -11.13 -5.04
C ASN A 92 10.88 -9.91 -4.33
N ALA A 93 10.23 -9.41 -3.27
CA ALA A 93 10.60 -8.15 -2.62
C ALA A 93 10.64 -6.96 -3.61
N ASP A 94 9.69 -6.94 -4.54
CA ASP A 94 9.50 -5.90 -5.54
C ASP A 94 8.31 -5.02 -5.17
N LEU A 95 8.58 -3.77 -4.81
CA LEU A 95 7.57 -2.84 -4.30
C LEU A 95 6.54 -2.47 -5.38
N ILE A 96 6.95 -2.37 -6.63
CA ILE A 96 6.08 -2.00 -7.74
C ILE A 96 5.12 -3.16 -8.05
N GLU A 97 5.65 -4.39 -8.11
CA GLU A 97 4.84 -5.60 -8.24
C GLU A 97 3.80 -5.70 -7.10
N ASP A 98 4.27 -5.49 -5.87
CA ASP A 98 3.44 -5.62 -4.68
C ASP A 98 2.34 -4.55 -4.64
N ILE A 99 2.66 -3.28 -4.95
CA ILE A 99 1.65 -2.22 -5.05
C ILE A 99 0.60 -2.57 -6.11
N ARG A 100 1.03 -3.03 -7.29
CA ARG A 100 0.09 -3.45 -8.35
C ARG A 100 -0.84 -4.56 -7.86
N ARG A 101 -0.30 -5.58 -7.18
CA ARG A 101 -1.10 -6.67 -6.57
C ARG A 101 -2.10 -6.14 -5.55
N GLY A 102 -1.68 -5.20 -4.70
CA GLY A 102 -2.52 -4.59 -3.67
C GLY A 102 -3.66 -3.74 -4.26
N VAL A 103 -3.33 -2.86 -5.20
CA VAL A 103 -4.32 -2.03 -5.89
C VAL A 103 -5.31 -2.88 -6.67
N ASN A 104 -4.87 -3.90 -7.40
CA ASN A 104 -5.75 -4.79 -8.14
C ASN A 104 -6.66 -5.63 -7.23
N ARG A 105 -6.15 -6.10 -6.08
CA ARG A 105 -6.98 -6.76 -5.07
C ARG A 105 -8.09 -5.83 -4.60
N VAL A 106 -7.76 -4.59 -4.24
CA VAL A 106 -8.76 -3.61 -3.79
C VAL A 106 -9.72 -3.23 -4.92
N ALA A 107 -9.24 -3.12 -6.16
CA ALA A 107 -10.08 -2.78 -7.31
C ALA A 107 -11.15 -3.84 -7.59
N PHE A 108 -10.77 -5.12 -7.61
CA PHE A 108 -11.59 -6.20 -8.16
C PHE A 108 -12.09 -7.24 -7.15
N ALA A 109 -11.47 -7.35 -5.98
CA ALA A 109 -11.88 -8.26 -4.91
C ALA A 109 -11.66 -7.63 -3.51
N PRO A 110 -12.20 -6.43 -3.24
CA PRO A 110 -12.03 -5.75 -1.95
C PRO A 110 -12.58 -6.54 -0.76
N GLU A 111 -13.59 -7.38 -0.97
CA GLU A 111 -14.18 -8.26 0.05
C GLU A 111 -13.21 -9.35 0.55
N MET A 112 -12.13 -9.60 -0.19
CA MET A 112 -11.06 -10.52 0.19
C MET A 112 -9.97 -9.83 1.03
N VAL A 113 -10.10 -8.53 1.30
CA VAL A 113 -9.24 -7.79 2.22
C VAL A 113 -9.90 -7.84 3.60
N GLU A 114 -9.22 -8.42 4.58
CA GLU A 114 -9.73 -8.44 5.95
C GLU A 114 -9.91 -6.99 6.47
N PRO A 115 -11.06 -6.65 7.09
CA PRO A 115 -11.34 -5.30 7.55
C PRO A 115 -10.41 -4.86 8.69
N GLU A 116 -10.24 -3.54 8.84
CA GLU A 116 -9.51 -2.95 9.96
C GLU A 116 -10.14 -3.42 11.29
N GLY A 117 -9.33 -4.01 12.18
CA GLY A 117 -9.77 -4.45 13.51
C GLY A 117 -10.30 -5.89 13.60
N SER A 118 -10.17 -6.74 12.57
CA SER A 118 -10.44 -8.17 12.76
C SER A 118 -9.39 -8.79 13.70
N ASP A 119 -9.82 -9.21 14.89
CA ASP A 119 -9.06 -9.78 16.00
C ASP A 119 -8.15 -10.98 15.65
N LYS A 120 -7.05 -10.74 14.93
CA LYS A 120 -5.91 -11.65 14.92
C LYS A 120 -4.66 -10.90 15.35
N ILE A 121 -4.02 -11.49 16.34
CA ILE A 121 -2.78 -11.10 17.05
C ILE A 121 -1.56 -11.15 16.08
N VAL A 122 -1.67 -10.54 14.90
CA VAL A 122 -0.60 -10.47 13.89
C VAL A 122 -0.52 -9.08 13.25
N CYS A 123 -0.97 -8.03 13.95
CA CYS A 123 -0.36 -6.71 13.72
C CYS A 123 1.07 -6.86 14.26
N HIS A 124 2.07 -7.05 13.38
CA HIS A 124 3.49 -7.22 13.73
C HIS A 124 4.04 -5.94 14.36
N ASN A 125 3.58 -5.56 15.55
CA ASN A 125 4.08 -4.49 16.41
C ASN A 125 4.64 -3.27 15.63
N CYS A 126 3.89 -2.83 14.61
CA CYS A 126 4.41 -1.97 13.54
C CYS A 126 4.33 -0.48 13.91
N GLY A 127 3.88 -0.17 15.13
CA GLY A 127 3.73 1.21 15.62
C GLY A 127 2.69 2.04 14.84
N CYS A 128 1.89 1.41 13.97
CA CYS A 128 0.95 2.08 13.09
C CYS A 128 -0.40 2.43 13.74
N GLY A 129 -0.57 2.18 15.04
CA GLY A 129 -1.79 2.51 15.79
C GLY A 129 -3.03 1.74 15.31
N CYS A 130 -2.86 0.47 14.96
CA CYS A 130 -3.88 -0.57 15.14
C CYS A 130 -4.09 -0.76 16.66
#